data_AF-A0A512MFC1-F1
#
_entry.id   AF-A0A512MFC1-F1
#
_cell.length_a   1.000
_cell.length_b   1.000
_cell.length_c   1.000
_cell.angle_alpha   90.00
_cell.angle_beta   90.00
_cell.angle_gamma   90.00
#
_symmetry.space_group_name_H-M   'P 1'
#
loop_
_entity.id
_entity.type
_entity.pdbx_description
1 polymer ?
#
loop_
_entity_poly.entity_id
_entity_poly.type
_entity_poly.pdbx_seq_one_letter_code
_entity_poly.pdbx_strand_id
1 'polypeptide(L)'
;MESFMEAEQRDLFPQPGDLPPELHPAARTLGKALAENQNVPGAFADFCAKAYVRPEWAGPASEFIVNSFENREVELAAMARIPDLIIELASGQQALTTTVAFQWAANSDSARLTKLAEALAATQSKIQSAEVVDLMLALATSLAITKYTKAEQMLTLAEPQAQEEHQESLVEARLWLAAGRILCGSSQETRDLYEHRLRRRRTAWTWESPAELAALQELGDHLHPGQDGTQLFRDIVPAAWWDVATQRAAEREQQEVETERRQQEEEALAQAAAHAHFHPQVHTHAQVQSHLHTHAAPVPAAPVSDMHGHAHAHASMFTAEPAPVIVWNAWPFFAGGLVGAAALALVIWISPYELKKSVPEDDMVTEFKAVESAPDAPAPPQETWRKEEAARLATANADVQDMQGRIRTSTWADVENLLSGTTPDLPKEDARYLKLLTWLHVDPPQDAEIRNHLPALLAAVQPDSATLDLWEKLAYKGSPMEESVRNGARRQLYENKDAWSASQENQLNRLGWPPAP
;
A
#
# COMPACT_ATOMS: atom_id res chain seq x y z
N MET A 1 -30.67 -13.19 -33.01
CA MET A 1 -29.74 -12.13 -32.56
C MET A 1 -29.64 -12.12 -31.03
N GLU A 2 -30.76 -12.14 -30.28
CA GLU A 2 -30.74 -12.34 -28.80
C GLU A 2 -30.05 -13.64 -28.37
N SER A 3 -30.32 -14.77 -29.04
CA SER A 3 -29.63 -16.05 -28.76
C SER A 3 -28.13 -16.03 -29.08
N PHE A 4 -27.64 -15.07 -29.86
CA PHE A 4 -26.21 -14.95 -30.19
C PHE A 4 -25.50 -14.02 -29.19
N MET A 5 -26.17 -12.93 -28.74
CA MET A 5 -25.68 -12.10 -27.65
C MET A 5 -25.67 -12.82 -26.29
N GLU A 6 -26.66 -13.69 -26.02
CA GLU A 6 -26.62 -14.58 -24.85
C GLU A 6 -25.48 -15.60 -24.92
N ALA A 7 -24.99 -15.95 -26.11
CA ALA A 7 -23.87 -16.86 -26.26
C ALA A 7 -22.52 -16.15 -26.03
N GLU A 8 -22.37 -14.91 -26.49
CA GLU A 8 -21.15 -14.13 -26.30
C GLU A 8 -20.98 -13.63 -24.84
N GLN A 9 -22.08 -13.27 -24.17
CA GLN A 9 -22.02 -12.94 -22.72
C GLN A 9 -21.75 -14.16 -21.84
N ARG A 10 -22.00 -15.39 -22.30
CA ARG A 10 -21.69 -16.62 -21.56
C ARG A 10 -20.20 -16.93 -21.49
N ASP A 11 -19.41 -16.40 -22.41
CA ASP A 11 -17.96 -16.68 -22.47
C ASP A 11 -17.12 -15.68 -21.64
N LEU A 12 -17.74 -14.63 -21.08
CA LEU A 12 -17.04 -13.64 -20.25
C LEU A 12 -16.84 -14.09 -18.80
N PHE A 13 -17.54 -15.12 -18.34
CA PHE A 13 -17.40 -15.61 -16.97
C PHE A 13 -16.70 -16.96 -16.93
N PRO A 14 -15.79 -17.18 -15.96
CA PRO A 14 -15.13 -18.47 -15.77
C PRO A 14 -16.20 -19.55 -15.67
N GLN A 15 -16.16 -20.54 -16.57
CA GLN A 15 -17.11 -21.64 -16.45
C GLN A 15 -16.84 -22.39 -15.14
N PRO A 16 -17.88 -22.77 -14.39
CA PRO A 16 -17.74 -23.43 -13.09
C PRO A 16 -17.21 -24.88 -13.21
N GLY A 17 -16.58 -25.27 -14.32
CA GLY A 17 -16.23 -26.64 -14.64
C GLY A 17 -15.33 -27.33 -13.60
N ASP A 18 -14.49 -26.55 -12.92
CA ASP A 18 -13.58 -27.05 -11.88
C ASP A 18 -14.17 -26.97 -10.46
N LEU A 19 -15.36 -26.38 -10.31
CA LEU A 19 -16.04 -26.31 -9.02
C LEU A 19 -16.76 -27.63 -8.71
N PRO A 20 -16.85 -28.01 -7.42
CA PRO A 20 -17.78 -29.03 -6.96
C PRO A 20 -19.23 -28.70 -7.41
N PRO A 21 -20.01 -29.70 -7.86
CA PRO A 21 -21.39 -29.49 -8.31
C PRO A 21 -22.29 -28.79 -7.29
N GLU A 22 -22.01 -28.98 -6.00
CA GLU A 22 -22.71 -28.35 -4.88
C GLU A 22 -22.53 -26.82 -4.84
N LEU A 23 -21.42 -26.30 -5.37
CA LEU A 23 -21.13 -24.88 -5.42
C LEU A 23 -21.71 -24.20 -6.68
N HIS A 24 -22.05 -24.95 -7.73
CA HIS A 24 -22.57 -24.39 -8.98
C HIS A 24 -23.78 -23.45 -8.82
N PRO A 25 -24.79 -23.71 -7.97
CA PRO A 25 -25.90 -22.78 -7.78
C PRO A 25 -25.45 -21.46 -7.15
N ALA A 26 -24.54 -21.51 -6.18
CA ALA A 26 -24.00 -20.31 -5.53
C ALA A 26 -23.07 -19.53 -6.47
N ALA A 27 -22.21 -20.22 -7.22
CA ALA A 27 -21.34 -19.63 -8.24
C ALA A 27 -22.15 -18.88 -9.31
N ARG A 28 -23.24 -19.49 -9.83
CA ARG A 28 -24.15 -18.82 -10.78
C ARG A 28 -24.83 -17.60 -10.18
N THR A 29 -25.17 -17.64 -8.90
CA THR A 29 -25.78 -16.50 -8.20
C THR A 29 -24.78 -15.35 -8.08
N LEU A 30 -23.52 -15.66 -7.72
CA LEU A 30 -22.43 -14.68 -7.66
C LEU A 30 -22.12 -14.10 -9.04
N GLY A 31 -21.97 -14.93 -10.08
CA GLY A 31 -21.74 -14.47 -11.45
C GLY A 31 -22.86 -13.56 -11.96
N LYS A 32 -24.12 -13.90 -11.67
CA LYS A 32 -25.27 -13.04 -11.99
C LYS A 32 -25.20 -11.70 -11.25
N ALA A 33 -24.94 -11.73 -9.94
CA ALA A 33 -24.81 -10.52 -9.13
C ALA A 33 -23.68 -9.61 -9.65
N LEU A 34 -22.57 -10.19 -10.09
CA LEU A 34 -21.44 -9.47 -10.69
C LEU A 34 -21.80 -8.84 -12.02
N ALA A 35 -22.45 -9.58 -12.92
CA ALA A 35 -22.90 -9.10 -14.23
C ALA A 35 -23.92 -7.96 -14.12
N GLU A 36 -24.85 -8.06 -13.17
CA GLU A 36 -25.88 -7.05 -12.94
C GLU A 36 -25.41 -5.92 -12.02
N ASN A 37 -24.23 -6.06 -11.41
CA ASN A 37 -23.69 -5.21 -10.35
C ASN A 37 -24.69 -4.98 -9.19
N GLN A 38 -25.44 -6.02 -8.82
CA GLN A 38 -26.50 -5.98 -7.82
C GLN A 38 -26.26 -7.01 -6.72
N ASN A 39 -26.26 -6.55 -5.46
CA ASN A 39 -26.10 -7.40 -4.28
C ASN A 39 -24.86 -8.32 -4.31
N VAL A 40 -23.75 -7.84 -4.90
CA VAL A 40 -22.48 -8.58 -4.96
C VAL A 40 -22.00 -9.02 -3.56
N PRO A 41 -22.00 -8.16 -2.51
CA PRO A 41 -21.53 -8.57 -1.18
C PRO A 41 -22.34 -9.72 -0.56
N GLY A 42 -23.66 -9.73 -0.77
CA GLY A 42 -24.53 -10.80 -0.27
C GLY A 42 -24.25 -12.12 -0.99
N ALA A 43 -24.21 -12.09 -2.32
CA ALA A 43 -23.92 -13.28 -3.12
C ALA A 43 -22.51 -13.85 -2.87
N PHE A 44 -21.52 -12.96 -2.68
CA PHE A 44 -20.15 -13.33 -2.31
C PHE A 44 -20.11 -14.04 -0.96
N ALA A 45 -20.72 -13.44 0.08
CA ALA A 45 -20.77 -14.03 1.41
C ALA A 45 -21.47 -15.40 1.42
N ASP A 46 -22.57 -15.55 0.68
CA ASP A 46 -23.30 -16.82 0.53
C ASP A 46 -22.47 -17.89 -0.19
N PHE A 47 -21.66 -17.50 -1.17
CA PHE A 47 -20.74 -18.40 -1.86
C PHE A 47 -19.62 -18.85 -0.90
N CYS A 48 -18.92 -17.93 -0.26
CA CYS A 48 -17.85 -18.24 0.70
C CYS A 48 -18.34 -19.11 1.86
N ALA A 49 -19.53 -18.84 2.38
CA ALA A 49 -20.15 -19.63 3.46
C ALA A 49 -20.44 -21.08 3.07
N LYS A 50 -20.49 -21.43 1.78
CA LYS A 50 -20.61 -22.81 1.29
C LYS A 50 -19.24 -23.38 0.90
N ALA A 51 -18.43 -22.59 0.22
CA ALA A 51 -17.12 -22.98 -0.29
C ALA A 51 -16.16 -23.38 0.83
N TYR A 52 -16.05 -22.57 1.89
CA TYR A 52 -15.05 -22.78 2.95
C TYR A 52 -15.54 -23.67 4.11
N VAL A 53 -16.66 -24.38 3.94
CA VAL A 53 -17.10 -25.40 4.90
C VAL A 53 -16.27 -26.67 4.80
N ARG A 54 -15.78 -26.98 3.59
CA ARG A 54 -14.98 -28.16 3.28
C ARG A 54 -13.61 -27.72 2.74
N PRO A 55 -12.50 -28.06 3.40
CA PRO A 55 -11.16 -27.64 2.97
C PRO A 55 -10.83 -28.01 1.53
N GLU A 56 -11.28 -29.17 1.05
CA GLU A 56 -11.04 -29.64 -0.31
C GLU A 56 -11.71 -28.77 -1.40
N TRP A 57 -12.69 -27.93 -1.03
CA TRP A 57 -13.35 -27.00 -1.93
C TRP A 57 -12.68 -25.63 -1.98
N ALA A 58 -11.81 -25.31 -1.01
CA ALA A 58 -11.25 -23.98 -0.84
C ALA A 58 -10.39 -23.56 -2.04
N GLY A 59 -9.60 -24.48 -2.63
CA GLY A 59 -8.77 -24.18 -3.81
C GLY A 59 -9.57 -23.77 -5.03
N PRO A 60 -10.38 -24.67 -5.61
CA PRO A 60 -11.18 -24.35 -6.78
C PRO A 60 -12.13 -23.16 -6.56
N ALA A 61 -12.67 -23.00 -5.35
CA ALA A 61 -13.51 -21.85 -5.01
C ALA A 61 -12.73 -20.53 -4.99
N SER A 62 -11.50 -20.53 -4.48
CA SER A 62 -10.66 -19.32 -4.42
C SER A 62 -10.21 -18.90 -5.82
N GLU A 63 -9.81 -19.85 -6.66
CA GLU A 63 -9.50 -19.59 -8.08
C GLU A 63 -10.72 -19.04 -8.83
N PHE A 64 -11.89 -19.65 -8.65
CA PHE A 64 -13.13 -19.14 -9.25
C PHE A 64 -13.43 -17.70 -8.81
N ILE A 65 -13.27 -17.39 -7.53
CA ILE A 65 -13.46 -16.03 -7.01
C ILE A 65 -12.48 -15.07 -7.67
N VAL A 66 -11.18 -15.36 -7.65
CA VAL A 66 -10.15 -14.48 -8.23
C VAL A 66 -10.46 -14.20 -9.71
N ASN A 67 -10.75 -15.24 -10.48
CA ASN A 67 -11.07 -15.09 -11.90
C ASN A 67 -12.38 -14.33 -12.14
N SER A 68 -13.40 -14.52 -11.28
CA SER A 68 -14.68 -13.81 -11.40
C SER A 68 -14.57 -12.32 -11.07
N PHE A 69 -13.54 -11.94 -10.31
CA PHE A 69 -13.25 -10.58 -9.90
C PHE A 69 -12.03 -10.00 -10.64
N GLU A 70 -11.63 -10.57 -11.77
CA GLU A 70 -10.59 -9.99 -12.62
C GLU A 70 -10.98 -8.55 -13.00
N ASN A 71 -10.09 -7.59 -12.76
CA ASN A 71 -10.32 -6.14 -12.88
C ASN A 71 -11.26 -5.53 -11.82
N ARG A 72 -11.66 -6.30 -10.79
CA ARG A 72 -12.47 -5.86 -9.62
C ARG A 72 -11.81 -6.25 -8.29
N GLU A 73 -10.49 -6.34 -8.26
CA GLU A 73 -9.69 -6.82 -7.11
C GLU A 73 -9.88 -5.92 -5.88
N VAL A 74 -10.08 -4.61 -6.09
CA VAL A 74 -10.38 -3.63 -5.03
C VAL A 74 -11.68 -3.99 -4.30
N GLU A 75 -12.72 -4.35 -5.05
CA GLU A 75 -14.02 -4.74 -4.49
C GLU A 75 -13.94 -6.08 -3.78
N LEU A 76 -13.26 -7.05 -4.40
CA LEU A 76 -12.98 -8.35 -3.80
C LEU A 76 -12.29 -8.19 -2.43
N ALA A 77 -11.21 -7.40 -2.39
CA ALA A 77 -10.46 -7.14 -1.17
C ALA A 77 -11.31 -6.43 -0.10
N ALA A 78 -12.25 -5.57 -0.50
CA ALA A 78 -13.16 -4.92 0.44
C ALA A 78 -14.09 -5.92 1.13
N MET A 79 -14.55 -6.96 0.42
CA MET A 79 -15.51 -7.96 0.90
C MET A 79 -14.86 -9.18 1.57
N ALA A 80 -13.61 -9.49 1.23
CA ALA A 80 -12.89 -10.65 1.76
C ALA A 80 -12.81 -10.64 3.29
N ARG A 81 -13.04 -11.82 3.90
CA ARG A 81 -13.01 -12.00 5.35
C ARG A 81 -11.79 -12.84 5.73
N ILE A 82 -11.07 -12.40 6.76
CA ILE A 82 -9.84 -13.07 7.24
C ILE A 82 -10.07 -14.57 7.54
N PRO A 83 -11.18 -15.02 8.16
CA PRO A 83 -11.41 -16.45 8.38
C PRO A 83 -11.42 -17.28 7.10
N ASP A 84 -11.98 -16.75 6.01
CA ASP A 84 -12.03 -17.46 4.71
C ASP A 84 -10.62 -17.58 4.12
N LEU A 85 -9.82 -16.52 4.22
CA LEU A 85 -8.41 -16.52 3.79
C LEU A 85 -7.58 -17.54 4.58
N ILE A 86 -7.79 -17.64 5.90
CA ILE A 86 -7.09 -18.62 6.73
C ILE A 86 -7.50 -20.06 6.38
N ILE A 87 -8.75 -20.30 6.02
CA ILE A 87 -9.21 -21.63 5.56
C ILE A 87 -8.60 -21.98 4.21
N GLU A 88 -8.50 -21.02 3.29
CA GLU A 88 -7.80 -21.19 2.02
C GLU A 88 -6.34 -21.61 2.23
N LEU A 89 -5.59 -20.85 3.05
CA LEU A 89 -4.19 -21.15 3.38
C LEU A 89 -4.03 -22.51 4.06
N ALA A 90 -4.92 -22.86 5.00
CA ALA A 90 -4.92 -24.16 5.66
C ALA A 90 -5.19 -25.33 4.70
N SER A 91 -5.76 -25.05 3.53
CA SER A 91 -6.00 -26.02 2.46
C SER A 91 -4.83 -26.11 1.48
N GLY A 92 -3.73 -25.40 1.74
CA GLY A 92 -2.53 -25.35 0.88
C GLY A 92 -2.71 -24.48 -0.37
N GLN A 93 -3.65 -23.53 -0.34
CA GLN A 93 -3.99 -22.66 -1.46
C GLN A 93 -3.79 -21.21 -1.04
N GLN A 94 -3.52 -20.31 -1.97
CA GLN A 94 -3.19 -18.91 -1.64
C GLN A 94 -3.67 -17.86 -2.64
N ALA A 95 -4.33 -18.26 -3.73
CA ALA A 95 -4.65 -17.35 -4.84
C ALA A 95 -5.49 -16.14 -4.38
N LEU A 96 -6.55 -16.39 -3.61
CA LEU A 96 -7.42 -15.34 -3.08
C LEU A 96 -6.68 -14.52 -2.02
N THR A 97 -6.01 -15.17 -1.08
CA THR A 97 -5.29 -14.51 0.01
C THR A 97 -4.21 -13.57 -0.51
N THR A 98 -3.40 -13.99 -1.48
CA THR A 98 -2.35 -13.16 -2.08
C THR A 98 -2.95 -11.98 -2.83
N THR A 99 -3.99 -12.19 -3.63
CA THR A 99 -4.70 -11.11 -4.35
C THR A 99 -5.26 -10.06 -3.38
N VAL A 100 -5.96 -10.51 -2.33
CA VAL A 100 -6.57 -9.65 -1.33
C VAL A 100 -5.53 -8.92 -0.49
N ALA A 101 -4.48 -9.61 -0.03
CA ALA A 101 -3.43 -9.02 0.77
C ALA A 101 -2.63 -7.98 -0.03
N PHE A 102 -2.33 -8.26 -1.30
CA PHE A 102 -1.69 -7.30 -2.19
C PHE A 102 -2.54 -6.03 -2.33
N GLN A 103 -3.85 -6.18 -2.54
CA GLN A 103 -4.75 -5.04 -2.66
C GLN A 103 -4.88 -4.24 -1.35
N TRP A 104 -4.87 -4.90 -0.19
CA TRP A 104 -4.80 -4.21 1.11
C TRP A 104 -3.49 -3.45 1.28
N ALA A 105 -2.36 -4.02 0.88
CA ALA A 105 -1.06 -3.35 0.92
C ALA A 105 -1.01 -2.13 -0.02
N ALA A 106 -1.49 -2.29 -1.26
CA ALA A 106 -1.59 -1.19 -2.23
C ALA A 106 -2.45 -0.03 -1.71
N ASN A 107 -3.51 -0.34 -0.96
CA ASN A 107 -4.40 0.65 -0.33
C ASN A 107 -3.92 1.12 1.05
N SER A 108 -2.74 0.67 1.52
CA SER A 108 -2.22 0.95 2.86
C SER A 108 -3.18 0.58 4.01
N ASP A 109 -4.01 -0.46 3.85
CA ASP A 109 -4.91 -0.98 4.88
C ASP A 109 -4.14 -1.82 5.91
N SER A 110 -3.30 -1.15 6.69
CA SER A 110 -2.45 -1.76 7.72
C SER A 110 -3.27 -2.46 8.81
N ALA A 111 -4.53 -2.06 9.03
CA ALA A 111 -5.40 -2.67 10.02
C ALA A 111 -5.82 -4.09 9.61
N ARG A 112 -6.24 -4.29 8.35
CA ARG A 112 -6.58 -5.64 7.86
C ARG A 112 -5.34 -6.53 7.74
N LEU A 113 -4.22 -5.99 7.25
CA LEU A 113 -2.94 -6.72 7.19
C LEU A 113 -2.47 -7.16 8.58
N THR A 114 -2.58 -6.30 9.59
CA THR A 114 -2.26 -6.65 10.98
C THR A 114 -3.13 -7.79 11.50
N LYS A 115 -4.45 -7.74 11.25
CA LYS A 115 -5.37 -8.81 11.67
C LYS A 115 -5.10 -10.12 10.94
N LEU A 116 -4.72 -10.07 9.66
CA LEU A 116 -4.31 -11.26 8.91
C LEU A 116 -3.02 -11.86 9.50
N ALA A 117 -2.03 -11.03 9.80
CA ALA A 117 -0.79 -11.44 10.46
C ALA A 117 -1.04 -12.07 11.84
N GLU A 118 -1.96 -11.51 12.63
CA GLU A 118 -2.37 -12.07 13.93
C GLU A 118 -3.06 -13.43 13.78
N ALA A 119 -3.97 -13.55 12.81
CA ALA A 119 -4.64 -14.82 12.52
C ALA A 119 -3.64 -15.89 12.06
N LEU A 120 -2.71 -15.53 11.18
CA LEU A 120 -1.62 -16.41 10.74
C LEU A 120 -0.72 -16.86 11.90
N ALA A 121 -0.30 -15.94 12.77
CA ALA A 121 0.48 -16.27 13.95
C ALA A 121 -0.24 -17.29 14.85
N ALA A 122 -1.57 -17.14 14.99
CA ALA A 122 -2.38 -18.05 15.80
C ALA A 122 -2.55 -19.44 15.18
N THR A 123 -2.45 -19.57 13.85
CA THR A 123 -2.66 -20.84 13.12
C THR A 123 -1.40 -21.48 12.57
N GLN A 124 -0.23 -20.85 12.70
CA GLN A 124 1.04 -21.30 12.12
C GLN A 124 1.38 -22.77 12.40
N SER A 125 1.07 -23.29 13.59
CA SER A 125 1.36 -24.69 13.93
C SER A 125 0.66 -25.71 13.03
N LYS A 126 -0.38 -25.29 12.29
CA LYS A 126 -1.16 -26.13 11.38
C LYS A 126 -0.88 -25.85 9.90
N ILE A 127 -0.25 -24.72 9.58
CA ILE A 127 -0.08 -24.23 8.22
C ILE A 127 1.42 -24.09 7.96
N GLN A 128 2.00 -25.13 7.36
CA GLN A 128 3.42 -25.18 6.99
C GLN A 128 3.51 -25.44 5.48
N SER A 129 3.41 -24.37 4.70
CA SER A 129 3.61 -24.41 3.25
C SER A 129 4.55 -23.27 2.85
N ALA A 130 5.29 -23.44 1.75
CA ALA A 130 6.24 -22.44 1.26
C ALA A 130 5.54 -21.10 0.97
N GLU A 131 4.35 -21.20 0.38
CA GLU A 131 3.45 -20.08 0.07
C GLU A 131 3.10 -19.23 1.30
N VAL A 132 2.90 -19.89 2.44
CA VAL A 132 2.57 -19.21 3.70
C VAL A 132 3.79 -18.50 4.27
N VAL A 133 5.00 -19.04 4.06
CA VAL A 133 6.25 -18.35 4.41
C VAL A 133 6.42 -17.09 3.56
N ASP A 134 6.22 -17.17 2.24
CA ASP A 134 6.24 -16.00 1.36
C ASP A 134 5.24 -14.93 1.79
N LEU A 135 4.00 -15.32 2.12
CA LEU A 135 2.99 -14.40 2.63
C LEU A 135 3.41 -13.75 3.96
N MET A 136 4.00 -14.51 4.89
CA MET A 136 4.50 -13.96 6.16
C MET A 136 5.64 -12.95 5.92
N LEU A 137 6.56 -13.23 4.98
CA LEU A 137 7.65 -12.31 4.60
C LEU A 137 7.12 -11.05 3.90
N ALA A 138 6.11 -11.19 3.04
CA ALA A 138 5.43 -10.06 2.41
C ALA A 138 4.68 -9.19 3.44
N LEU A 139 4.03 -9.81 4.44
CA LEU A 139 3.40 -9.09 5.55
C LEU A 139 4.42 -8.40 6.44
N ALA A 140 5.55 -9.05 6.75
CA ALA A 140 6.65 -8.43 7.49
C ALA A 140 7.16 -7.18 6.76
N THR A 141 7.38 -7.29 5.45
CA THR A 141 7.77 -6.17 4.59
C THR A 141 6.73 -5.05 4.59
N SER A 142 5.45 -5.37 4.44
CA SER A 142 4.34 -4.40 4.34
C SER A 142 4.06 -3.67 5.67
N LEU A 143 4.29 -4.33 6.80
CA LEU A 143 4.01 -3.80 8.14
C LEU A 143 5.24 -3.18 8.82
N ALA A 144 6.43 -3.30 8.24
CA ALA A 144 7.70 -2.98 8.89
C ALA A 144 7.75 -1.56 9.49
N ILE A 145 7.30 -0.55 8.74
CA ILE A 145 7.36 0.85 9.19
C ILE A 145 6.20 1.16 10.14
N THR A 146 4.96 0.86 9.73
CA THR A 146 3.76 1.31 10.45
C THR A 146 3.40 0.45 11.66
N LYS A 147 3.78 -0.84 11.67
CA LYS A 147 3.47 -1.83 12.71
C LYS A 147 4.68 -2.74 13.02
N TYR A 148 5.83 -2.12 13.30
CA TYR A 148 7.13 -2.78 13.55
C TYR A 148 7.06 -4.09 14.36
N THR A 149 6.47 -4.09 15.56
CA THR A 149 6.41 -5.29 16.43
C THR A 149 5.71 -6.47 15.76
N LYS A 150 4.68 -6.22 14.93
CA LYS A 150 3.97 -7.28 14.20
C LYS A 150 4.78 -7.78 13.02
N ALA A 151 5.48 -6.89 12.32
CA ALA A 151 6.40 -7.27 11.26
C ALA A 151 7.56 -8.14 11.79
N GLU A 152 8.14 -7.77 12.93
CA GLU A 152 9.20 -8.53 13.60
C GLU A 152 8.70 -9.91 14.04
N GLN A 153 7.47 -10.00 14.55
CA GLN A 153 6.84 -11.28 14.85
C GLN A 153 6.71 -12.15 13.59
N MET A 154 6.19 -11.60 12.49
CA MET A 154 6.04 -12.35 11.23
C MET A 154 7.38 -12.86 10.70
N LEU A 155 8.42 -12.02 10.70
CA LEU A 155 9.77 -12.43 10.29
C LEU A 155 10.31 -13.54 11.18
N THR A 156 10.17 -13.41 12.50
CA THR A 156 10.61 -14.43 13.48
C THR A 156 9.93 -15.78 13.27
N LEU A 157 8.66 -15.78 12.85
CA LEU A 157 7.91 -16.99 12.56
C LEU A 157 8.27 -17.61 11.19
N ALA A 158 8.54 -16.77 10.19
CA ALA A 158 8.87 -17.18 8.83
C ALA A 158 10.30 -17.71 8.68
N GLU A 159 11.27 -17.04 9.30
CA GLU A 159 12.71 -17.31 9.16
C GLU A 159 13.13 -18.77 9.41
N PRO A 160 12.67 -19.49 10.46
CA PRO A 160 13.05 -20.90 10.66
C PRO A 160 12.41 -21.86 9.66
N GLN A 161 11.39 -21.42 8.92
CA GLN A 161 10.69 -22.21 7.89
C GLN A 161 11.17 -21.87 6.47
N ALA A 162 11.90 -20.76 6.31
CA ALA A 162 12.38 -20.29 5.04
C ALA A 162 13.39 -21.27 4.43
N GLN A 163 13.16 -21.58 3.15
CA GLN A 163 14.04 -22.39 2.30
C GLN A 163 14.83 -21.49 1.34
N GLU A 164 15.71 -22.08 0.52
CA GLU A 164 16.56 -21.35 -0.44
C GLU A 164 15.76 -20.46 -1.39
N GLU A 165 14.58 -20.90 -1.83
CA GLU A 165 13.68 -20.12 -2.70
C GLU A 165 13.16 -18.82 -2.05
N HIS A 166 13.13 -18.74 -0.72
CA HIS A 166 12.63 -17.59 0.03
C HIS A 166 13.72 -16.56 0.35
N GLN A 167 14.97 -16.81 -0.05
CA GLN A 167 16.12 -16.02 0.40
C GLN A 167 16.03 -14.55 -0.03
N GLU A 168 15.50 -14.29 -1.23
CA GLU A 168 15.29 -12.92 -1.72
C GLU A 168 14.24 -12.17 -0.89
N SER A 169 13.07 -12.77 -0.70
CA SER A 169 11.98 -12.25 0.14
C SER A 169 12.43 -12.01 1.58
N LEU A 170 13.30 -12.88 2.11
CA LEU A 170 13.82 -12.79 3.46
C LEU A 170 14.84 -11.65 3.62
N VAL A 171 15.72 -11.45 2.64
CA VAL A 171 16.63 -10.29 2.59
C VAL A 171 15.83 -8.99 2.51
N GLU A 172 14.79 -8.96 1.67
CA GLU A 172 13.91 -7.80 1.57
C GLU A 172 13.18 -7.51 2.89
N ALA A 173 12.56 -8.52 3.50
CA ALA A 173 11.85 -8.37 4.77
C ALA A 173 12.77 -7.88 5.90
N ARG A 174 14.00 -8.40 5.99
CA ARG A 174 15.02 -7.91 6.94
C ARG A 174 15.40 -6.46 6.67
N LEU A 175 15.57 -6.08 5.41
CA LEU A 175 15.91 -4.71 5.03
C LEU A 175 14.81 -3.72 5.44
N TRP A 176 13.55 -4.05 5.15
CA TRP A 176 12.40 -3.23 5.56
C TRP A 176 12.24 -3.19 7.07
N LEU A 177 12.41 -4.32 7.76
CA LEU A 177 12.36 -4.36 9.22
C LEU A 177 13.45 -3.49 9.86
N ALA A 178 14.67 -3.49 9.30
CA ALA A 178 15.74 -2.61 9.76
C ALA A 178 15.39 -1.12 9.60
N ALA A 179 14.77 -0.74 8.48
CA ALA A 179 14.23 0.61 8.29
C ALA A 179 13.10 0.93 9.28
N GLY A 180 12.21 -0.04 9.55
CA GLY A 180 11.16 0.08 10.56
C GLY A 180 11.71 0.27 11.97
N ARG A 181 12.83 -0.38 12.30
CA ARG A 181 13.53 -0.23 13.59
C ARG A 181 14.07 1.18 13.78
N ILE A 182 14.59 1.81 12.73
CA ILE A 182 15.03 3.21 12.77
C ILE A 182 13.85 4.12 13.15
N LEU A 183 12.67 3.88 12.59
CA LEU A 183 11.49 4.72 12.80
C LEU A 183 10.59 4.31 13.97
N CYS A 184 10.90 3.22 14.69
CA CYS A 184 9.95 2.66 15.67
C CYS A 184 9.71 3.59 16.87
N GLY A 185 10.67 4.48 17.18
CA GLY A 185 10.56 5.51 18.21
C GLY A 185 9.88 6.81 17.75
N SER A 186 9.64 6.96 16.45
CA SER A 186 9.03 8.15 15.85
C SER A 186 7.51 8.20 16.05
N SER A 187 6.91 9.36 15.80
CA SER A 187 5.46 9.52 15.85
C SER A 187 4.75 8.65 14.79
N GLN A 188 3.45 8.36 14.99
CA GLN A 188 2.68 7.63 13.98
C GLN A 188 2.60 8.40 12.65
N GLU A 189 2.43 9.73 12.71
CA GLU A 189 2.37 10.59 11.52
C GLU A 189 3.69 10.54 10.73
N THR A 190 4.83 10.60 11.42
CA THR A 190 6.16 10.44 10.80
C THR A 190 6.30 9.08 10.12
N ARG A 191 5.87 7.99 10.78
CA ARG A 191 5.94 6.64 10.22
C ARG A 191 5.07 6.47 8.98
N ASP A 192 3.85 7.02 9.00
CA ASP A 192 2.95 6.96 7.84
C ASP A 192 3.50 7.78 6.65
N LEU A 193 4.10 8.93 6.93
CA LEU A 193 4.80 9.74 5.92
C LEU A 193 5.95 8.97 5.27
N TYR A 194 6.83 8.37 6.07
CA TYR A 194 7.96 7.61 5.53
C TYR A 194 7.52 6.33 4.82
N GLU A 195 6.54 5.59 5.34
CA GLU A 195 5.96 4.42 4.65
C GLU A 195 5.52 4.81 3.23
N HIS A 196 4.75 5.90 3.10
CA HIS A 196 4.30 6.39 1.80
C HIS A 196 5.46 6.71 0.85
N ARG A 197 6.48 7.44 1.33
CA ARG A 197 7.62 7.87 0.49
C ARG A 197 8.54 6.73 0.11
N LEU A 198 8.84 5.83 1.05
CA LEU A 198 9.73 4.68 0.84
C LEU A 198 9.17 3.69 -0.19
N ARG A 199 7.83 3.58 -0.28
CA ARG A 199 7.15 2.77 -1.31
C ARG A 199 7.16 3.42 -2.70
N ARG A 200 7.38 4.73 -2.78
CA ARG A 200 7.30 5.55 -4.01
C ARG A 200 8.63 6.29 -4.27
N ARG A 201 9.75 5.55 -4.28
CA ARG A 201 11.12 6.10 -4.37
C ARG A 201 11.42 6.94 -5.61
N ARG A 202 10.68 6.76 -6.70
CA ARG A 202 10.88 7.51 -7.95
C ARG A 202 10.23 8.90 -7.93
N THR A 203 9.45 9.20 -6.90
CA THR A 203 8.76 10.49 -6.78
C THR A 203 9.74 11.52 -6.21
N ALA A 204 9.80 12.71 -6.83
CA ALA A 204 10.53 13.83 -6.26
C ALA A 204 9.73 14.39 -5.08
N TRP A 205 10.26 14.23 -3.87
CA TRP A 205 9.60 14.69 -2.64
C TRP A 205 10.08 16.08 -2.23
N THR A 206 9.15 16.92 -1.81
CA THR A 206 9.45 18.16 -1.10
C THR A 206 9.75 17.90 0.37
N TRP A 207 10.44 18.84 1.01
CA TRP A 207 10.82 18.78 2.43
C TRP A 207 10.77 20.19 3.04
N GLU A 208 9.66 20.88 2.84
CA GLU A 208 9.49 22.30 3.15
C GLU A 208 8.43 22.55 4.22
N SER A 209 7.43 21.66 4.32
CA SER A 209 6.35 21.82 5.28
C SER A 209 6.85 21.56 6.71
N PRO A 210 6.21 22.17 7.73
CA PRO A 210 6.57 21.94 9.13
C PRO A 210 6.55 20.46 9.54
N ALA A 211 5.59 19.68 9.02
CA ALA A 211 5.48 18.25 9.30
C ALA A 211 6.63 17.44 8.67
N GLU A 212 7.02 17.75 7.44
CA GLU A 212 8.18 17.14 6.78
C GLU A 212 9.48 17.46 7.52
N LEU A 213 9.66 18.71 7.94
CA LEU A 213 10.84 19.14 8.70
C LEU A 213 10.89 18.44 10.07
N ALA A 214 9.75 18.29 10.75
CA ALA A 214 9.65 17.52 11.99
C ALA A 214 10.01 16.04 11.77
N ALA A 215 9.50 15.42 10.68
CA ALA A 215 9.84 14.05 10.32
C ALA A 215 11.33 13.85 9.99
N LEU A 216 11.99 14.85 9.37
CA LEU A 216 13.45 14.84 9.17
C LEU A 216 14.21 14.98 10.48
N GLN A 217 13.70 15.77 11.42
CA GLN A 217 14.31 15.92 12.73
C GLN A 217 14.21 14.60 13.52
N GLU A 218 13.03 14.00 13.61
CA GLU A 218 12.82 12.70 14.26
C GLU A 218 13.70 11.61 13.63
N LEU A 219 13.80 11.57 12.30
CA LEU A 219 14.71 10.64 11.62
C LEU A 219 16.17 10.86 12.06
N GLY A 220 16.62 12.11 12.17
CA GLY A 220 17.98 12.44 12.59
C GLY A 220 18.28 12.13 14.06
N ASP A 221 17.25 11.95 14.89
CA ASP A 221 17.41 11.50 16.27
C ASP A 221 17.63 9.99 16.38
N HIS A 222 17.11 9.21 15.43
CA HIS A 222 17.18 7.74 15.47
C HIS A 222 18.17 7.12 14.47
N LEU A 223 18.48 7.81 13.38
CA LEU A 223 19.29 7.26 12.29
C LEU A 223 20.79 7.40 12.55
N HIS A 224 21.49 6.27 12.54
CA HIS A 224 22.94 6.22 12.66
C HIS A 224 23.58 5.88 11.31
N PRO A 225 24.61 6.61 10.85
CA PRO A 225 25.34 6.25 9.63
C PRO A 225 25.88 4.82 9.72
N GLY A 226 25.52 3.97 8.76
CA GLY A 226 25.96 2.57 8.72
C GLY A 226 25.02 1.56 9.37
N GLN A 227 23.92 2.01 10.00
CA GLN A 227 22.86 1.11 10.45
C GLN A 227 22.15 0.43 9.26
N ASP A 228 21.79 -0.84 9.41
CA ASP A 228 20.98 -1.56 8.41
C ASP A 228 19.66 -0.80 8.11
N GLY A 229 19.22 -0.82 6.85
CA GLY A 229 18.01 -0.09 6.42
C GLY A 229 18.25 1.37 6.02
N THR A 230 19.37 1.99 6.42
CA THR A 230 19.72 3.39 6.06
C THR A 230 19.67 3.64 4.55
N GLN A 231 20.03 2.64 3.73
CA GLN A 231 20.01 2.73 2.27
C GLN A 231 18.63 3.05 1.69
N LEU A 232 17.54 2.64 2.35
CA LEU A 232 16.18 2.94 1.87
C LEU A 232 15.86 4.43 1.95
N PHE A 233 16.41 5.13 2.94
CA PHE A 233 16.16 6.55 3.15
C PHE A 233 16.99 7.43 2.20
N ARG A 234 18.15 6.94 1.72
CA ARG A 234 19.04 7.71 0.84
C ARG A 234 18.37 8.15 -0.46
N ASP A 235 17.43 7.35 -0.95
CA ASP A 235 16.71 7.60 -2.19
C ASP A 235 15.63 8.69 -2.05
N ILE A 236 15.15 8.97 -0.82
CA ILE A 236 14.00 9.85 -0.59
C ILE A 236 14.32 11.11 0.23
N VAL A 237 15.38 11.09 1.03
CA VAL A 237 15.81 12.21 1.87
C VAL A 237 16.85 13.06 1.14
N PRO A 238 16.81 14.40 1.24
CA PRO A 238 17.72 15.27 0.49
C PRO A 238 19.19 15.00 0.84
N ALA A 239 20.07 15.00 -0.16
CA ALA A 239 21.50 14.77 0.03
C ALA A 239 22.12 15.70 1.08
N ALA A 240 21.77 16.99 1.08
CA ALA A 240 22.29 17.97 2.04
C ALA A 240 21.89 17.67 3.49
N TRP A 241 20.76 16.99 3.72
CA TRP A 241 20.37 16.57 5.07
C TRP A 241 21.31 15.48 5.59
N TRP A 242 21.78 14.58 4.73
CA TRP A 242 22.72 13.52 5.12
C TRP A 242 24.06 14.08 5.60
N ASP A 243 24.54 15.16 4.99
CA ASP A 243 25.78 15.82 5.42
C ASP A 243 25.63 16.33 6.87
N VAL A 244 24.50 16.98 7.16
CA VAL A 244 24.17 17.50 8.49
C VAL A 244 23.95 16.37 9.50
N ALA A 245 23.22 15.32 9.12
CA ALA A 245 22.98 14.15 9.97
C ALA A 245 24.29 13.42 10.31
N THR A 246 25.17 13.24 9.33
CA THR A 246 26.49 12.63 9.53
C THR A 246 27.37 13.47 10.46
N GLN A 247 27.38 14.80 10.28
CA GLN A 247 28.09 15.70 11.17
C GLN A 247 27.57 15.62 12.61
N ARG A 248 26.25 15.65 12.81
CA ARG A 248 25.64 15.53 14.14
C ARG A 248 25.94 14.18 14.80
N ALA A 249 25.93 13.09 14.04
CA ALA A 249 26.29 11.78 14.56
C ALA A 249 27.74 11.76 15.06
N ALA A 250 28.67 12.32 14.27
CA ALA A 250 30.08 12.44 14.68
C ALA A 250 30.26 13.34 15.92
N GLU A 251 29.50 14.44 16.01
CA GLU A 251 29.50 15.32 17.19
C GLU A 251 28.96 14.60 18.45
N ARG A 252 27.91 13.78 18.32
CA ARG A 252 27.37 12.97 19.43
C ARG A 252 28.37 11.92 19.91
N GLU A 253 29.01 11.19 19.00
CA GLU A 253 30.04 10.20 19.35
C GLU A 253 31.22 10.86 20.09
N GLN A 254 31.66 12.03 19.64
CA GLN A 254 32.71 12.80 20.33
C GLN A 254 32.28 13.23 21.74
N GLN A 255 31.03 13.66 21.90
CA GLN A 255 30.48 14.04 23.20
C GLN A 255 30.39 12.83 24.14
N GLU A 256 29.95 11.67 23.66
CA GLU A 256 29.88 10.44 24.44
C GLU A 256 31.27 10.02 24.94
N VAL A 257 32.27 9.97 24.06
CA VAL A 257 33.67 9.69 24.43
C VAL A 257 34.20 10.71 25.45
N GLU A 258 33.87 12.00 25.29
CA GLU A 258 34.26 13.01 26.26
C GLU A 258 33.58 12.80 27.62
N THR A 259 32.30 12.43 27.64
CA THR A 259 31.58 12.14 28.88
C THR A 259 32.09 10.89 29.58
N GLU A 260 32.37 9.81 28.85
CA GLU A 260 32.99 8.59 29.41
C GLU A 260 34.37 8.89 29.98
N ARG A 261 35.19 9.69 29.27
CA ARG A 261 36.49 10.12 29.77
C ARG A 261 36.35 10.91 31.08
N ARG A 262 35.39 11.84 31.16
CA ARG A 262 35.13 12.61 32.39
C ARG A 262 34.67 11.70 33.54
N GLN A 263 33.81 10.71 33.25
CA GLN A 263 33.37 9.73 34.26
C GLN A 263 34.55 8.89 34.75
N GLN A 264 35.41 8.40 33.86
CA GLN A 264 36.62 7.65 34.24
C GLN A 264 37.60 8.49 35.06
N GLU A 265 37.78 9.76 34.72
CA GLU A 265 38.60 10.69 35.51
C GLU A 265 38.01 10.92 36.90
N GLU A 266 36.69 11.09 37.02
CA GLU A 266 35.99 11.23 38.30
C GLU A 266 36.10 9.96 39.16
N GLU A 267 35.91 8.78 38.56
CA GLU A 267 36.08 7.50 39.25
C GLU A 267 37.53 7.28 39.71
N ALA A 268 38.52 7.64 38.89
CA ALA A 268 39.93 7.54 39.26
C ALA A 268 40.28 8.47 40.44
N LEU A 269 39.73 9.69 40.46
CA LEU A 269 39.89 10.62 41.58
C LEU A 269 39.21 10.11 42.86
N ALA A 270 38.00 9.55 42.74
CA ALA A 270 37.29 8.94 43.86
C ALA A 270 38.05 7.73 44.43
N GLN A 271 38.60 6.88 43.57
CA GLN A 271 39.45 5.75 43.98
C GLN A 271 40.74 6.22 44.66
N ALA A 272 41.41 7.25 44.14
CA ALA A 272 42.61 7.81 44.75
C ALA A 272 42.32 8.42 46.13
N ALA A 273 41.20 9.13 46.29
CA ALA A 273 40.76 9.68 47.56
C ALA A 273 40.44 8.57 48.60
N ALA A 274 39.80 7.48 48.18
CA ALA A 274 39.52 6.33 49.04
C ALA A 274 40.81 5.65 49.54
N HIS A 275 41.84 5.51 48.68
CA HIS A 275 43.14 4.96 49.07
C HIS A 275 43.89 5.87 50.04
N ALA A 276 43.81 7.20 49.86
CA ALA A 276 44.44 8.16 50.77
C ALA A 276 43.84 8.12 52.19
N HIS A 277 42.57 7.74 52.34
CA HIS A 277 41.90 7.65 53.64
C HIS A 277 42.22 6.35 54.41
N PHE A 278 42.82 5.35 53.76
CA PHE A 278 43.13 4.04 54.35
C PHE A 278 44.57 3.90 54.85
N HIS A 279 45.30 5.00 55.07
CA HIS A 279 46.60 4.95 55.74
C HIS A 279 46.40 4.99 57.26
N PRO A 280 46.54 3.86 58.00
CA PRO A 280 46.38 3.88 59.44
C PRO A 280 47.60 4.56 60.04
N GLN A 281 47.36 5.53 60.93
CA GLN A 281 48.39 5.99 61.86
C GLN A 281 48.91 4.78 62.66
N VAL A 282 50.04 4.22 62.23
CA VAL A 282 50.85 3.33 63.05
C VAL A 282 51.64 4.21 64.01
N HIS A 283 51.00 4.63 65.10
CA HIS A 283 51.72 5.11 66.28
C HIS A 283 51.96 3.95 67.25
N THR A 284 53.22 3.52 67.23
CA THR A 284 54.05 2.97 68.29
C THR A 284 53.46 3.07 69.72
N HIS A 285 53.16 1.93 70.35
CA HIS A 285 53.17 1.81 71.81
C HIS A 285 53.71 0.44 72.23
N ALA A 286 54.85 0.46 72.92
CA ALA A 286 55.45 -0.69 73.58
C ALA A 286 55.05 -0.71 75.07
N GLN A 287 54.58 -1.85 75.59
CA GLN A 287 54.76 -2.37 76.97
C GLN A 287 53.91 -3.64 77.14
N VAL A 288 54.51 -4.83 77.29
CA VAL A 288 54.92 -5.53 78.54
C VAL A 288 53.76 -6.25 79.28
N GLN A 289 53.82 -7.60 79.24
CA GLN A 289 53.41 -8.60 80.27
C GLN A 289 51.96 -8.55 80.83
N SER A 290 51.20 -9.64 81.03
CA SER A 290 51.49 -11.05 81.22
C SER A 290 50.18 -11.86 81.46
N HIS A 291 50.30 -13.19 81.36
CA HIS A 291 49.55 -14.24 82.08
C HIS A 291 48.11 -14.65 81.71
N LEU A 292 48.06 -15.83 81.06
CA LEU A 292 47.49 -17.12 81.54
C LEU A 292 45.96 -17.39 81.59
N HIS A 293 45.67 -18.64 81.17
CA HIS A 293 44.49 -19.50 81.39
C HIS A 293 43.27 -19.25 80.48
N THR A 294 42.47 -20.24 80.02
CA THR A 294 42.47 -21.72 80.01
C THR A 294 41.24 -22.15 79.18
N HIS A 295 41.35 -23.28 78.45
CA HIS A 295 40.32 -24.17 77.88
C HIS A 295 38.86 -23.71 77.67
N ALA A 296 38.34 -23.90 76.45
CA ALA A 296 37.19 -24.79 76.16
C ALA A 296 36.87 -24.86 74.64
N ALA A 297 36.71 -26.09 74.11
CA ALA A 297 35.96 -26.40 72.88
C ALA A 297 34.43 -26.31 73.17
N PRO A 298 33.44 -26.47 72.24
CA PRO A 298 33.51 -27.14 70.92
C PRO A 298 32.59 -26.57 69.79
N VAL A 299 32.51 -27.36 68.70
CA VAL A 299 31.40 -27.51 67.70
C VAL A 299 31.52 -26.75 66.37
N PRO A 300 31.47 -27.45 65.21
CA PRO A 300 31.33 -26.85 63.90
C PRO A 300 29.85 -26.72 63.52
N ALA A 301 29.44 -25.53 63.08
CA ALA A 301 28.20 -25.32 62.35
C ALA A 301 28.54 -24.72 60.98
N ALA A 302 28.10 -25.40 59.92
CA ALA A 302 28.18 -24.93 58.55
C ALA A 302 27.31 -23.67 58.33
N PRO A 303 27.73 -22.80 57.39
CA PRO A 303 26.80 -22.17 56.45
C PRO A 303 27.28 -22.46 55.01
N VAL A 304 26.47 -23.02 54.12
CA VAL A 304 25.40 -22.37 53.32
C VAL A 304 25.89 -21.11 52.61
N SER A 305 25.93 -21.24 51.27
CA SER A 305 25.79 -20.25 50.21
C SER A 305 26.31 -18.84 50.43
N ASP A 306 27.22 -18.43 49.54
CA ASP A 306 26.85 -17.45 48.53
C ASP A 306 27.73 -17.60 47.27
N MET A 307 27.10 -17.95 46.15
CA MET A 307 27.67 -17.85 44.82
C MET A 307 27.63 -16.38 44.40
N HIS A 308 28.79 -15.75 44.27
CA HIS A 308 28.98 -14.59 43.40
C HIS A 308 30.00 -14.99 42.32
N GLY A 309 29.47 -15.30 41.14
CA GLY A 309 30.27 -15.54 39.94
C GLY A 309 30.72 -14.22 39.33
N HIS A 310 32.03 -13.97 39.33
CA HIS A 310 32.65 -12.98 38.45
C HIS A 310 32.84 -13.60 37.06
N ALA A 311 32.04 -13.17 36.10
CA ALA A 311 32.29 -13.39 34.68
C ALA A 311 33.15 -12.23 34.15
N HIS A 312 34.44 -12.49 33.92
CA HIS A 312 35.28 -11.65 33.07
C HIS A 312 34.97 -11.96 31.61
N ALA A 313 34.34 -11.02 30.90
CA ALA A 313 34.23 -11.07 29.45
C ALA A 313 35.47 -10.40 28.83
N HIS A 314 36.28 -11.20 28.14
CA HIS A 314 37.32 -10.73 27.24
C HIS A 314 36.69 -10.08 26.01
N ALA A 315 36.86 -8.77 25.83
CA ALA A 315 36.59 -8.08 24.58
C ALA A 315 37.68 -8.43 23.56
N SER A 316 37.31 -9.20 22.53
CA SER A 316 38.16 -9.47 21.38
C SER A 316 37.95 -8.35 20.36
N MET A 317 38.99 -7.55 20.12
CA MET A 317 39.05 -6.61 18.99
C MET A 317 39.08 -7.39 17.68
N PHE A 318 37.95 -7.39 16.96
CA PHE A 318 37.92 -7.77 15.54
C PHE A 318 38.26 -6.54 14.69
N THR A 319 39.43 -6.57 14.05
CA THR A 319 39.78 -5.68 12.94
C THR A 319 38.94 -6.08 11.72
N ALA A 320 38.02 -5.20 11.30
CA ALA A 320 37.20 -5.39 10.11
C ALA A 320 38.01 -5.12 8.84
N GLU A 321 38.12 -6.12 7.96
CA GLU A 321 38.61 -5.93 6.59
C GLU A 321 37.53 -5.27 5.71
N PRO A 322 37.92 -4.46 4.70
CA PRO A 322 36.96 -3.81 3.81
C PRO A 322 36.23 -4.83 2.93
N ALA A 323 34.90 -4.75 2.93
CA ALA A 323 34.02 -5.61 2.13
C ALA A 323 34.24 -5.41 0.61
N PRO A 324 34.16 -6.49 -0.20
CA PRO A 324 34.36 -6.42 -1.63
C PRO A 324 33.19 -5.71 -2.33
N VAL A 325 33.51 -4.81 -3.25
CA VAL A 325 32.55 -4.14 -4.13
C VAL A 325 31.97 -5.15 -5.12
N ILE A 326 30.71 -5.54 -4.92
CA ILE A 326 29.95 -6.39 -5.84
C ILE A 326 29.41 -5.50 -6.97
N VAL A 327 30.00 -5.60 -8.16
CA VAL A 327 29.48 -4.99 -9.38
C VAL A 327 28.36 -5.90 -9.91
N TRP A 328 27.12 -5.43 -9.87
CA TRP A 328 25.96 -6.14 -10.42
C TRP A 328 26.11 -6.31 -11.94
N ASN A 329 26.23 -7.55 -12.40
CA ASN A 329 26.28 -7.88 -13.81
C ASN A 329 24.84 -8.05 -14.33
N ALA A 330 24.24 -6.96 -14.84
CA ALA A 330 22.86 -6.92 -15.34
C ALA A 330 22.62 -7.72 -16.65
N TRP A 331 23.65 -8.35 -17.21
CA TRP A 331 23.59 -9.05 -18.49
C TRP A 331 22.59 -10.23 -18.57
N PRO A 332 22.33 -11.02 -17.51
CA PRO A 332 21.34 -12.11 -17.55
C PRO A 332 19.91 -11.62 -17.77
N PHE A 333 19.56 -10.44 -17.26
CA PHE A 333 18.22 -9.86 -17.40
C PHE A 333 17.94 -9.40 -18.83
N PHE A 334 18.95 -8.83 -19.52
CA PHE A 334 18.81 -8.44 -20.92
C PHE A 334 18.74 -9.64 -21.87
N ALA A 335 19.46 -10.72 -21.57
CA ALA A 335 19.39 -11.95 -22.37
C ALA A 335 18.04 -12.66 -22.21
N GLY A 336 17.50 -12.73 -20.97
CA GLY A 336 16.19 -13.32 -20.71
C GLY A 336 15.04 -12.55 -21.37
N GLY A 337 15.06 -11.22 -21.32
CA GLY A 337 14.04 -10.37 -21.96
C GLY A 337 14.02 -10.47 -23.49
N LEU A 338 15.19 -10.54 -24.14
CA LEU A 338 15.29 -10.71 -25.59
C LEU A 338 14.79 -12.08 -26.07
N VAL A 339 15.07 -13.14 -25.32
CA VAL A 339 14.57 -14.49 -25.63
C VAL A 339 13.05 -14.57 -25.43
N GLY A 340 12.51 -13.94 -24.39
CA GLY A 340 11.07 -13.85 -24.15
C GLY A 340 10.31 -13.09 -25.24
N ALA A 341 10.84 -11.94 -25.67
CA ALA A 341 10.24 -11.16 -26.76
C ALA A 341 10.28 -11.90 -28.12
N ALA A 342 11.38 -12.61 -28.40
CA ALA A 342 11.49 -13.43 -29.61
C ALA A 342 10.53 -14.63 -29.60
N ALA A 343 10.32 -15.27 -28.44
CA ALA A 343 9.35 -16.35 -28.28
C ALA A 343 7.91 -15.87 -28.49
N LEU A 344 7.55 -14.71 -27.95
CA LEU A 344 6.22 -14.10 -28.14
C LEU A 344 5.97 -13.76 -29.61
N ALA A 345 6.97 -13.16 -30.29
CA ALA A 345 6.89 -12.85 -31.71
C ALA A 345 6.74 -14.11 -32.58
N LEU A 346 7.42 -15.21 -32.21
CA LEU A 346 7.30 -16.51 -32.90
C LEU A 346 5.91 -17.14 -32.70
N VAL A 347 5.31 -17.02 -31.51
CA VAL A 347 3.94 -17.48 -31.25
C VAL A 347 2.93 -16.70 -32.08
N ILE A 348 3.10 -15.38 -32.21
CA ILE A 348 2.25 -14.52 -33.07
C ILE A 348 2.43 -14.88 -34.55
N TRP A 349 3.64 -15.26 -34.98
CA TRP A 349 3.93 -15.54 -36.39
C TRP A 349 3.53 -16.95 -36.84
N ILE A 350 3.52 -17.94 -35.93
CA ILE A 350 3.18 -19.34 -36.23
C ILE A 350 1.68 -19.64 -36.01
N SER A 351 0.95 -18.78 -35.28
CA SER A 351 -0.47 -19.02 -34.98
C SER A 351 -1.37 -18.82 -36.22
N PRO A 352 -2.14 -19.82 -36.66
CA PRO A 352 -2.90 -19.77 -37.92
C PRO A 352 -4.31 -19.19 -37.72
N TYR A 353 -4.43 -18.01 -37.12
CA TYR A 353 -5.71 -17.30 -37.06
C TYR A 353 -5.81 -16.28 -38.20
N GLU A 354 -6.51 -16.67 -39.27
CA GLU A 354 -7.02 -15.74 -40.28
C GLU A 354 -8.07 -14.81 -39.63
N LEU A 355 -7.65 -13.63 -39.17
CA LEU A 355 -8.55 -12.52 -38.87
C LEU A 355 -9.09 -11.94 -40.18
N LYS A 356 -10.14 -12.57 -40.72
CA LYS A 356 -10.95 -11.98 -41.79
C LYS A 356 -11.76 -10.81 -41.22
N LYS A 357 -11.27 -9.61 -41.51
CA LYS A 357 -12.03 -8.37 -41.38
C LYS A 357 -13.01 -8.28 -42.55
N SER A 358 -14.27 -8.65 -42.34
CA SER A 358 -15.37 -8.29 -43.25
C SER A 358 -16.36 -7.40 -42.51
N VAL A 359 -16.26 -6.11 -42.80
CA VAL A 359 -17.31 -5.12 -42.55
C VAL A 359 -18.41 -5.32 -43.58
N PRO A 360 -19.68 -5.28 -43.16
CA PRO A 360 -20.68 -4.57 -43.95
C PRO A 360 -21.30 -3.44 -43.11
N GLU A 361 -21.14 -2.22 -43.63
CA GLU A 361 -22.08 -1.12 -43.43
C GLU A 361 -23.43 -1.52 -44.04
N ASP A 362 -24.51 -1.52 -43.27
CA ASP A 362 -25.73 -0.72 -43.51
C ASP A 362 -26.89 -1.17 -42.60
N ASP A 363 -27.66 -0.16 -42.17
CA ASP A 363 -29.04 -0.19 -41.66
C ASP A 363 -29.40 -1.08 -40.47
N MET A 364 -29.54 -0.47 -39.28
CA MET A 364 -30.73 -0.64 -38.42
C MET A 364 -30.88 0.54 -37.44
N VAL A 365 -31.75 1.48 -37.81
CA VAL A 365 -32.49 2.34 -36.87
C VAL A 365 -33.28 1.44 -35.92
N THR A 366 -32.88 1.38 -34.66
CA THR A 366 -33.64 0.68 -33.60
C THR A 366 -34.61 1.64 -32.95
N GLU A 367 -35.87 1.54 -33.38
CA GLU A 367 -37.04 2.11 -32.73
C GLU A 367 -37.20 1.47 -31.33
N PHE A 368 -36.74 2.17 -30.30
CA PHE A 368 -36.97 1.79 -28.91
C PHE A 368 -38.47 1.87 -28.60
N LYS A 369 -39.10 0.71 -28.47
CA LYS A 369 -40.47 0.57 -27.97
C LYS A 369 -40.50 1.00 -26.50
N ALA A 370 -41.04 2.20 -26.28
CA ALA A 370 -41.23 2.79 -24.96
C ALA A 370 -42.00 1.83 -24.04
N VAL A 371 -41.33 1.40 -22.97
CA VAL A 371 -41.99 0.83 -21.80
C VAL A 371 -42.80 1.98 -21.19
N GLU A 372 -44.12 1.84 -21.28
CA GLU A 372 -45.10 2.77 -20.71
C GLU A 372 -44.80 2.94 -19.22
N SER A 373 -44.19 4.08 -18.91
CA SER A 373 -43.63 4.41 -17.62
C SER A 373 -44.78 4.75 -16.67
N ALA A 374 -44.72 4.21 -15.45
CA ALA A 374 -45.56 4.70 -14.36
C ALA A 374 -45.43 6.24 -14.24
N PRO A 375 -46.50 6.95 -13.83
CA PRO A 375 -46.58 8.40 -13.91
C PRO A 375 -45.35 9.09 -13.31
N ASP A 376 -44.74 9.94 -14.14
CA ASP A 376 -43.49 10.66 -13.93
C ASP A 376 -43.36 11.21 -12.50
N ALA A 377 -42.47 10.60 -11.71
CA ALA A 377 -41.92 11.29 -10.57
C ALA A 377 -41.25 12.58 -11.08
N PRO A 378 -41.49 13.74 -10.44
CA PRO A 378 -40.91 15.00 -10.89
C PRO A 378 -39.38 14.88 -10.95
N ALA A 379 -38.79 15.33 -12.07
CA ALA A 379 -37.35 15.33 -12.25
C ALA A 379 -36.64 16.00 -11.05
N PRO A 380 -35.51 15.46 -10.58
CA PRO A 380 -34.79 16.05 -9.46
C PRO A 380 -34.40 17.51 -9.79
N PRO A 381 -34.45 18.44 -8.81
CA PRO A 381 -34.11 19.86 -9.04
C PRO A 381 -32.74 20.10 -9.69
N GLN A 382 -31.80 19.17 -9.51
CA GLN A 382 -30.48 19.22 -10.11
C GLN A 382 -30.50 18.95 -11.62
N GLU A 383 -31.44 18.13 -12.11
CA GLU A 383 -31.58 17.87 -13.54
C GLU A 383 -32.12 19.09 -14.28
N THR A 384 -33.09 19.81 -13.69
CA THR A 384 -33.59 21.07 -14.26
C THR A 384 -32.49 22.12 -14.29
N TRP A 385 -31.75 22.28 -13.18
CA TRP A 385 -30.56 23.15 -13.14
C TRP A 385 -29.56 22.81 -14.24
N ARG A 386 -29.23 21.52 -14.42
CA ARG A 386 -28.28 21.07 -15.45
C ARG A 386 -28.74 21.45 -16.86
N LYS A 387 -30.03 21.27 -17.19
CA LYS A 387 -30.59 21.62 -18.50
C LYS A 387 -30.57 23.12 -18.75
N GLU A 388 -30.92 23.92 -17.75
CA GLU A 388 -30.87 25.38 -17.82
C GLU A 388 -29.42 25.88 -17.98
N GLU A 389 -28.50 25.31 -17.22
CA GLU A 389 -27.08 25.64 -17.27
C GLU A 389 -26.46 25.25 -18.61
N ALA A 390 -26.82 24.10 -19.18
CA ALA A 390 -26.39 23.71 -20.52
C ALA A 390 -26.84 24.72 -21.58
N ALA A 391 -28.09 25.19 -21.52
CA ALA A 391 -28.61 26.21 -22.44
C ALA A 391 -27.91 27.56 -22.26
N ARG A 392 -27.59 27.93 -21.01
CA ARG A 392 -26.82 29.14 -20.67
C ARG A 392 -25.41 29.07 -21.24
N LEU A 393 -24.70 27.96 -21.02
CA LEU A 393 -23.36 27.73 -21.54
C LEU A 393 -23.34 27.68 -23.07
N ALA A 394 -24.36 27.09 -23.70
CA ALA A 394 -24.51 27.10 -25.16
C ALA A 394 -24.60 28.51 -25.74
N THR A 395 -25.28 29.42 -25.05
CA THR A 395 -25.39 30.82 -25.47
C THR A 395 -24.09 31.60 -25.19
N ALA A 396 -23.44 31.33 -24.05
CA ALA A 396 -22.25 32.06 -23.61
C ALA A 396 -20.96 31.64 -24.34
N ASN A 397 -20.90 30.42 -24.84
CA ASN A 397 -19.69 29.79 -25.38
C ASN A 397 -19.86 29.40 -26.86
N ALA A 398 -20.42 30.32 -27.66
CA ALA A 398 -20.63 30.11 -29.10
C ALA A 398 -19.33 29.78 -29.86
N ASP A 399 -18.17 30.20 -29.33
CA ASP A 399 -16.84 29.96 -29.87
C ASP A 399 -16.35 28.50 -29.75
N VAL A 400 -16.93 27.70 -28.85
CA VAL A 400 -16.58 26.27 -28.69
C VAL A 400 -17.74 25.32 -28.99
N GLN A 401 -18.87 25.84 -29.46
CA GLN A 401 -20.09 25.06 -29.72
C GLN A 401 -19.88 23.96 -30.77
N ASP A 402 -19.13 24.25 -31.85
CA ASP A 402 -18.82 23.27 -32.89
C ASP A 402 -17.98 22.10 -32.33
N MET A 403 -16.98 22.42 -31.49
CA MET A 403 -16.15 21.41 -30.82
C MET A 403 -16.97 20.56 -29.85
N GLN A 404 -17.88 21.18 -29.08
CA GLN A 404 -18.77 20.46 -28.17
C GLN A 404 -19.69 19.49 -28.93
N GLY A 405 -20.28 19.95 -30.03
CA GLY A 405 -21.13 19.11 -30.89
C GLY A 405 -20.38 17.91 -31.44
N ARG A 406 -19.14 18.11 -31.91
CA ARG A 406 -18.26 17.04 -32.40
C ARG A 406 -17.95 16.02 -31.31
N ILE A 407 -17.48 16.47 -30.13
CA ILE A 407 -17.10 15.60 -29.02
C ILE A 407 -18.28 14.76 -28.51
N ARG A 408 -19.50 15.33 -28.51
CA ARG A 408 -20.71 14.64 -28.04
C ARG A 408 -21.02 13.35 -28.79
N THR A 409 -20.63 13.28 -30.07
CA THR A 409 -20.89 12.15 -30.97
C THR A 409 -19.66 11.32 -31.30
N SER A 410 -18.47 11.72 -30.84
CA SER A 410 -17.20 11.03 -31.11
C SER A 410 -16.84 10.02 -30.03
N THR A 411 -15.87 9.14 -30.35
CA THR A 411 -15.25 8.23 -29.37
C THR A 411 -14.02 8.89 -28.73
N TRP A 412 -13.57 8.38 -27.57
CA TRP A 412 -12.36 8.91 -26.91
C TRP A 412 -11.14 8.94 -27.85
N ALA A 413 -10.90 7.85 -28.59
CA ALA A 413 -9.78 7.75 -29.53
C ALA A 413 -9.76 8.87 -30.59
N ASP A 414 -10.93 9.34 -31.04
CA ASP A 414 -11.03 10.39 -32.05
C ASP A 414 -10.70 11.78 -31.49
N VAL A 415 -11.01 12.02 -30.21
CA VAL A 415 -10.93 13.35 -29.58
C VAL A 415 -9.88 13.47 -28.47
N GLU A 416 -9.12 12.42 -28.18
CA GLU A 416 -8.11 12.40 -27.12
C GLU A 416 -7.11 13.55 -27.26
N ASN A 417 -6.55 13.79 -28.46
CA ASN A 417 -5.59 14.86 -28.67
C ASN A 417 -6.19 16.25 -28.40
N LEU A 418 -7.46 16.44 -28.78
CA LEU A 418 -8.18 17.69 -28.56
C LEU A 418 -8.49 17.88 -27.07
N LEU A 419 -9.04 16.86 -26.42
CA LEU A 419 -9.42 16.88 -25.01
C LEU A 419 -8.23 16.86 -24.06
N SER A 420 -7.08 16.36 -24.47
CA SER A 420 -5.82 16.46 -23.72
C SER A 420 -5.14 17.82 -23.88
N GLY A 421 -5.67 18.71 -24.73
CA GLY A 421 -5.09 20.03 -25.01
C GLY A 421 -3.74 19.98 -25.72
N THR A 422 -3.46 18.88 -26.44
CA THR A 422 -2.21 18.69 -27.20
C THR A 422 -2.32 19.20 -28.64
N THR A 423 -3.55 19.41 -29.13
CA THR A 423 -3.78 20.02 -30.45
C THR A 423 -3.54 21.53 -30.43
N PRO A 424 -2.99 22.10 -31.51
CA PRO A 424 -2.80 23.55 -31.63
C PRO A 424 -4.12 24.34 -31.66
N ASP A 425 -5.24 23.71 -32.01
CA ASP A 425 -6.55 24.37 -32.12
C ASP A 425 -7.14 24.77 -30.76
N LEU A 426 -6.80 24.02 -29.70
CA LEU A 426 -7.30 24.20 -28.35
C LEU A 426 -6.25 23.78 -27.30
N PRO A 427 -5.18 24.57 -27.12
CA PRO A 427 -4.16 24.28 -26.12
C PRO A 427 -4.70 24.48 -24.70
N LYS A 428 -4.07 23.83 -23.70
CA LYS A 428 -4.54 23.86 -22.30
C LYS A 428 -4.61 25.27 -21.70
N GLU A 429 -3.75 26.17 -22.16
CA GLU A 429 -3.64 27.54 -21.67
C GLU A 429 -4.74 28.46 -22.23
N ASP A 430 -5.46 28.01 -23.26
CA ASP A 430 -6.57 28.77 -23.84
C ASP A 430 -7.78 28.75 -22.90
N ALA A 431 -8.34 29.92 -22.59
CA ALA A 431 -9.55 30.05 -21.80
C ALA A 431 -10.74 29.27 -22.39
N ARG A 432 -10.75 29.03 -23.71
CA ARG A 432 -11.74 28.19 -24.40
C ARG A 432 -11.69 26.74 -23.95
N TYR A 433 -10.53 26.22 -23.60
CA TYR A 433 -10.37 24.82 -23.17
C TYR A 433 -11.11 24.56 -21.86
N LEU A 434 -10.93 25.44 -20.87
CA LEU A 434 -11.66 25.34 -19.60
C LEU A 434 -13.17 25.45 -19.79
N LYS A 435 -13.64 26.41 -20.60
CA LYS A 435 -15.06 26.57 -20.94
C LYS A 435 -15.64 25.30 -21.56
N LEU A 436 -14.91 24.66 -22.48
CA LEU A 436 -15.31 23.42 -23.12
C LEU A 436 -15.40 22.28 -22.10
N LEU A 437 -14.39 22.09 -21.25
CA LEU A 437 -14.41 21.04 -20.22
C LEU A 437 -15.56 21.24 -19.24
N THR A 438 -15.80 22.46 -18.76
CA THR A 438 -16.96 22.77 -17.90
C THR A 438 -18.28 22.44 -18.60
N TRP A 439 -18.44 22.82 -19.87
CA TRP A 439 -19.65 22.53 -20.62
C TRP A 439 -19.85 21.03 -20.82
N LEU A 440 -18.81 20.26 -21.11
CA LEU A 440 -18.87 18.80 -21.24
C LEU A 440 -19.21 18.09 -19.91
N HIS A 441 -19.03 18.71 -18.75
CA HIS A 441 -19.55 18.16 -17.49
C HIS A 441 -21.07 18.38 -17.34
N VAL A 442 -21.56 19.54 -17.78
CA VAL A 442 -22.99 19.91 -17.67
C VAL A 442 -23.82 19.21 -18.75
N ASP A 443 -23.31 19.11 -19.98
CA ASP A 443 -23.92 18.42 -21.12
C ASP A 443 -22.99 17.32 -21.63
N PRO A 444 -22.97 16.15 -20.96
CA PRO A 444 -21.94 15.15 -21.17
C PRO A 444 -22.08 14.38 -22.48
N PRO A 445 -20.94 13.94 -23.06
CA PRO A 445 -20.92 13.15 -24.29
C PRO A 445 -21.56 11.78 -24.09
N GLN A 446 -22.02 11.17 -25.20
CA GLN A 446 -22.66 9.85 -25.18
C GLN A 446 -21.67 8.73 -24.88
N ASP A 447 -20.41 8.91 -25.28
CA ASP A 447 -19.33 7.97 -25.02
C ASP A 447 -18.94 7.96 -23.52
N ALA A 448 -18.93 6.76 -22.93
CA ALA A 448 -18.64 6.58 -21.51
C ALA A 448 -17.16 6.80 -21.16
N GLU A 449 -16.26 6.49 -22.09
CA GLU A 449 -14.83 6.65 -21.90
C GLU A 449 -14.45 8.12 -21.83
N ILE A 450 -15.02 8.97 -22.71
CA ILE A 450 -14.85 10.42 -22.61
C ILE A 450 -15.34 10.91 -21.25
N ARG A 451 -16.55 10.52 -20.81
CA ARG A 451 -17.11 10.93 -19.51
C ARG A 451 -16.19 10.57 -18.34
N ASN A 452 -15.57 9.39 -18.38
CA ASN A 452 -14.67 8.92 -17.33
C ASN A 452 -13.35 9.72 -17.25
N HIS A 453 -12.89 10.29 -18.36
CA HIS A 453 -11.66 11.10 -18.41
C HIS A 453 -11.91 12.58 -18.06
N LEU A 454 -13.11 13.10 -18.33
CA LEU A 454 -13.45 14.52 -18.13
C LEU A 454 -13.10 15.07 -16.73
N PRO A 455 -13.44 14.39 -15.61
CA PRO A 455 -13.09 14.88 -14.27
C PRO A 455 -11.58 15.07 -14.07
N ALA A 456 -10.77 14.11 -14.53
CA ALA A 456 -9.32 14.22 -14.39
C ALA A 456 -8.76 15.39 -15.22
N LEU A 457 -9.29 15.60 -16.43
CA LEU A 457 -8.88 16.71 -17.30
C LEU A 457 -9.23 18.07 -16.68
N LEU A 458 -10.45 18.24 -16.16
CA LEU A 458 -10.87 19.49 -15.52
C LEU A 458 -10.06 19.78 -14.26
N ALA A 459 -9.88 18.77 -13.40
CA ALA A 459 -9.07 18.91 -12.18
C ALA A 459 -7.59 19.23 -12.47
N ALA A 460 -7.02 18.71 -13.56
CA ALA A 460 -5.64 19.01 -13.94
C ALA A 460 -5.42 20.48 -14.34
N VAL A 461 -6.46 21.14 -14.87
CA VAL A 461 -6.40 22.56 -15.27
C VAL A 461 -6.81 23.48 -14.12
N GLN A 462 -7.82 23.08 -13.36
CA GLN A 462 -8.44 23.90 -12.32
C GLN A 462 -8.73 23.07 -11.05
N PRO A 463 -7.71 22.75 -10.22
CA PRO A 463 -7.89 22.05 -8.96
C PRO A 463 -8.37 23.01 -7.84
N ASP A 464 -9.52 23.66 -8.05
CA ASP A 464 -10.06 24.66 -7.12
C ASP A 464 -11.49 24.36 -6.64
N SER A 465 -12.06 25.24 -5.82
CA SER A 465 -13.41 25.08 -5.28
C SER A 465 -14.50 25.10 -6.35
N ALA A 466 -14.29 25.78 -7.48
CA ALA A 466 -15.30 25.86 -8.55
C ALA A 466 -15.50 24.49 -9.22
N THR A 467 -14.42 23.73 -9.41
CA THR A 467 -14.49 22.34 -9.90
C THR A 467 -15.29 21.45 -8.95
N LEU A 468 -15.06 21.58 -7.63
CA LEU A 468 -15.79 20.79 -6.63
C LEU A 468 -17.27 21.17 -6.52
N ASP A 469 -17.58 22.47 -6.57
CA ASP A 469 -18.97 22.96 -6.57
C ASP A 469 -19.75 22.46 -7.80
N LEU A 470 -19.08 22.38 -8.96
CA LEU A 470 -19.65 21.80 -10.17
C LEU A 470 -19.91 20.30 -9.99
N TRP A 471 -18.93 19.57 -9.46
CA TRP A 471 -19.04 18.13 -9.23
C TRP A 471 -20.13 17.78 -8.22
N GLU A 472 -20.29 18.55 -7.15
CA GLU A 472 -21.35 18.36 -6.16
C GLU A 472 -22.74 18.49 -6.77
N LYS A 473 -22.93 19.46 -7.67
CA LYS A 473 -24.20 19.63 -8.39
C LYS A 473 -24.48 18.53 -9.41
N LEU A 474 -23.45 17.83 -9.89
CA LEU A 474 -23.55 16.75 -10.88
C LEU A 474 -23.55 15.35 -10.25
N ALA A 475 -23.19 15.19 -8.99
CA ALA A 475 -23.10 13.91 -8.28
C ALA A 475 -24.45 13.40 -7.70
N TYR A 476 -25.58 13.83 -8.26
CA TYR A 476 -26.91 13.39 -7.85
C TYR A 476 -27.30 12.05 -8.49
N LYS A 477 -28.19 11.31 -7.81
CA LYS A 477 -28.65 10.00 -8.27
C LYS A 477 -29.34 10.08 -9.64
N GLY A 478 -28.80 9.36 -10.62
CA GLY A 478 -29.33 9.33 -11.99
C GLY A 478 -28.74 10.41 -12.91
N SER A 479 -27.76 11.19 -12.44
CA SER A 479 -26.97 12.06 -13.31
C SER A 479 -26.11 11.22 -14.27
N PRO A 480 -26.00 11.58 -15.56
CA PRO A 480 -25.10 10.88 -16.48
C PRO A 480 -23.61 10.99 -16.11
N MET A 481 -23.26 11.94 -15.25
CA MET A 481 -21.89 12.16 -14.75
C MET A 481 -21.68 11.64 -13.32
N GLU A 482 -22.69 11.05 -12.67
CA GLU A 482 -22.61 10.64 -11.26
C GLU A 482 -21.39 9.77 -10.99
N GLU A 483 -21.28 8.65 -11.70
CA GLU A 483 -20.21 7.68 -11.49
C GLU A 483 -18.84 8.24 -11.87
N SER A 484 -18.73 8.90 -13.03
CA SER A 484 -17.48 9.48 -13.50
C SER A 484 -16.95 10.54 -12.55
N VAL A 485 -17.81 11.43 -12.02
CA VAL A 485 -17.42 12.44 -11.01
C VAL A 485 -16.95 11.78 -9.72
N ARG A 486 -17.64 10.75 -9.23
CA ARG A 486 -17.18 10.02 -8.03
C ARG A 486 -15.84 9.33 -8.25
N ASN A 487 -15.65 8.69 -9.39
CA ASN A 487 -14.37 8.06 -9.77
C ASN A 487 -13.26 9.10 -9.87
N GLY A 488 -13.55 10.23 -10.51
CA GLY A 488 -12.66 11.38 -10.60
C GLY A 488 -12.25 11.91 -9.23
N ALA A 489 -13.20 12.12 -8.33
CA ALA A 489 -12.92 12.59 -6.97
C ALA A 489 -12.02 11.62 -6.18
N ARG A 490 -12.30 10.31 -6.27
CA ARG A 490 -11.44 9.28 -5.66
C ARG A 490 -10.03 9.33 -6.24
N ARG A 491 -9.92 9.38 -7.57
CA ARG A 491 -8.63 9.43 -8.28
C ARG A 491 -7.79 10.65 -7.88
N GLN A 492 -8.41 11.83 -7.80
CA GLN A 492 -7.71 13.06 -7.39
C GLN A 492 -7.15 12.96 -5.97
N LEU A 493 -7.85 12.30 -5.04
CA LEU A 493 -7.34 12.08 -3.69
C LEU A 493 -6.15 11.12 -3.61
N TYR A 494 -6.06 10.15 -4.52
CA TYR A 494 -4.95 9.19 -4.55
C TYR A 494 -3.73 9.68 -5.35
N GLU A 495 -3.98 10.37 -6.46
CA GLU A 495 -2.94 10.72 -7.43
C GLU A 495 -2.42 12.16 -7.24
N ASN A 496 -3.30 13.11 -6.89
CA ASN A 496 -2.97 14.55 -6.90
C ASN A 496 -3.38 15.24 -5.61
N LYS A 497 -3.23 14.57 -4.46
CA LYS A 497 -3.67 15.09 -3.15
C LYS A 497 -3.12 16.49 -2.87
N ASP A 498 -1.84 16.71 -3.16
CA ASP A 498 -1.12 17.96 -2.88
C ASP A 498 -1.63 19.17 -3.70
N ALA A 499 -2.40 18.93 -4.76
CA ALA A 499 -3.03 20.00 -5.56
C ALA A 499 -4.24 20.64 -4.86
N TRP A 500 -4.71 20.06 -3.75
CA TRP A 500 -5.94 20.46 -3.06
C TRP A 500 -5.64 20.94 -1.64
N SER A 501 -6.37 21.95 -1.17
CA SER A 501 -6.35 22.32 0.25
C SER A 501 -7.03 21.26 1.11
N ALA A 502 -6.70 21.19 2.41
CA ALA A 502 -7.34 20.26 3.35
C ALA A 502 -8.89 20.37 3.38
N SER A 503 -9.44 21.56 3.14
CA SER A 503 -10.91 21.75 3.05
C SER A 503 -11.50 21.11 1.78
N GLN A 504 -10.78 21.18 0.66
CA GLN A 504 -11.14 20.61 -0.62
C GLN A 504 -10.93 19.10 -0.64
N GLU A 505 -9.89 18.58 0.01
CA GLU A 505 -9.70 17.14 0.21
C GLU A 505 -10.89 16.52 0.93
N ASN A 506 -11.39 17.17 1.99
CA ASN A 506 -12.58 16.71 2.71
C ASN A 506 -13.85 16.75 1.83
N GLN A 507 -13.96 17.71 0.91
CA GLN A 507 -15.05 17.75 -0.08
C GLN A 507 -14.91 16.61 -1.10
N LEU A 508 -13.73 16.40 -1.67
CA LEU A 508 -13.43 15.28 -2.56
C LEU A 508 -13.75 13.94 -1.90
N ASN A 509 -13.45 13.80 -0.61
CA ASN A 509 -13.74 12.57 0.14
C ASN A 509 -15.25 12.35 0.30
N ARG A 510 -16.02 13.41 0.55
CA ARG A 510 -17.49 13.30 0.59
C ARG A 510 -18.09 13.00 -0.79
N LEU A 511 -17.51 13.55 -1.86
CA LEU A 511 -17.95 13.28 -3.23
C LEU A 511 -17.62 11.84 -3.65
N GLY A 512 -16.40 11.37 -3.39
CA GLY A 512 -15.92 10.05 -3.79
C GLY A 512 -16.57 8.90 -3.02
N TRP A 513 -16.87 9.11 -1.73
CA TRP A 513 -17.50 8.13 -0.85
C TRP A 513 -18.69 8.78 -0.13
N PRO A 514 -19.83 8.96 -0.82
CA PRO A 514 -21.01 9.55 -0.19
C PRO A 514 -21.43 8.68 1.01
N PRO A 515 -21.91 9.31 2.10
CA PRO A 515 -22.42 8.56 3.24
C PRO A 515 -23.55 7.62 2.79
N ALA A 516 -23.58 6.42 3.36
CA ALA A 516 -24.66 5.47 3.09
C ALA A 516 -26.02 6.14 3.42
N PRO A 517 -27.04 5.97 2.56
CA PRO A 517 -28.34 6.61 2.73
C PRO A 517 -29.09 6.18 3.98
#